data_AF-A0A9E3J7Q1-F1
#
_entry.id   AF-A0A9E3J7Q1-F1
#
_cell.length_a   1.000
_cell.length_b   1.000
_cell.length_c   1.000
_cell.angle_alpha   90.00
_cell.angle_beta   90.00
_cell.angle_gamma   90.00
#
_symmetry.space_group_name_H-M   'P 1'
#
loop_
_entity.id
_entity.type
_entity.pdbx_description
1 polymer ?
#
loop_
_entity_poly.entity_id
_entity_poly.type
_entity_poly.pdbx_seq_one_letter_code
_entity_poly.pdbx_strand_id
1 'polypeptide(L)' 'AGERTAVPDGRYLYLHVVRGEVRLDGEELGPGDAARVTDAKELDVVAVTPAELLVWEMS' A
#
# COMPACT_ATOMS: atom_id res chain seq x y z
N ALA A 1 8.08 -6.84 -10.94
CA ALA A 1 7.26 -5.69 -11.35
C ALA A 1 5.90 -6.20 -11.79
N GLY A 2 4.83 -5.49 -11.47
CA GLY A 2 3.45 -5.82 -11.85
C GLY A 2 2.71 -6.80 -10.92
N GLU A 3 3.32 -7.20 -9.81
CA GLU A 3 2.64 -8.02 -8.80
C GLU A 3 1.56 -7.18 -8.10
N ARG A 4 0.39 -7.79 -7.87
CA ARG A 4 -0.74 -7.16 -7.19
C ARG A 4 -1.01 -7.90 -5.89
N THR A 5 -1.21 -7.15 -4.83
CA THR A 5 -1.75 -7.70 -3.58
C THR A 5 -2.94 -6.87 -3.14
N ALA A 6 -3.97 -7.55 -2.69
CA ALA A 6 -5.08 -6.91 -2.00
C ALA A 6 -4.56 -6.32 -0.68
N VAL A 7 -5.04 -5.13 -0.36
CA VAL A 7 -4.92 -4.53 0.96
C VAL A 7 -6.09 -5.06 1.80
N PRO A 8 -5.89 -5.43 3.08
CA PRO A 8 -6.99 -5.79 3.96
C PRO A 8 -8.06 -4.70 3.99
N ASP A 9 -9.33 -5.07 4.02
CA ASP A 9 -10.39 -4.10 4.33
C ASP A 9 -10.20 -3.58 5.75
N GLY A 10 -10.45 -2.29 5.98
CA GLY A 10 -10.24 -1.70 7.30
C GLY A 10 -10.68 -0.25 7.39
N ARG A 11 -11.12 0.16 8.59
CA ARG A 11 -11.56 1.54 8.81
C ARG A 11 -10.41 2.53 8.75
N TYR A 12 -9.26 2.15 9.29
CA TYR A 12 -8.03 2.93 9.27
C TYR A 12 -6.84 2.02 8.99
N LEU A 13 -6.18 2.25 7.86
CA LEU A 13 -4.95 1.56 7.52
C LEU A 13 -3.79 2.53 7.44
N TYR A 14 -2.64 2.06 7.88
CA TYR A 14 -1.36 2.69 7.64
C TYR A 14 -0.52 1.78 6.76
N LEU A 15 -0.12 2.27 5.59
CA LEU A 15 0.78 1.58 4.68
C LEU A 15 2.12 2.30 4.68
N HIS A 16 3.22 1.55 4.74
CA HIS A 16 4.57 2.09 4.65
C HIS A 16 5.40 1.28 3.65
N VAL A 17 6.09 1.98 2.77
CA VAL A 17 6.99 1.35 1.79
C VAL A 17 8.38 1.20 2.40
N VAL A 18 8.78 -0.04 2.64
CA VAL A 18 10.11 -0.37 3.19
C VAL A 18 11.18 -0.29 2.11
N ARG A 19 10.88 -0.83 0.93
CA ARG A 19 11.76 -0.79 -0.25
C ARG A 19 10.97 -0.98 -1.53
N GLY A 20 11.60 -0.62 -2.65
CA GLY A 20 10.95 -0.64 -3.96
C GLY A 20 9.91 0.48 -4.09
N GLU A 21 9.12 0.38 -5.13
CA GLU A 21 8.11 1.37 -5.52
C GLU A 21 6.79 0.67 -5.76
N VAL A 22 5.71 1.30 -5.33
CA VAL A 22 4.35 0.81 -5.53
C VAL A 22 3.45 1.91 -6.07
N ARG A 23 2.33 1.48 -6.65
CA ARG A 23 1.22 2.36 -6.99
C ARG A 23 -0.01 1.99 -6.19
N LEU A 24 -0.58 2.98 -5.51
CA LEU A 24 -1.77 2.89 -4.67
C LEU A 24 -2.78 3.93 -5.15
N ASP A 25 -3.95 3.48 -5.61
CA ASP A 25 -5.01 4.36 -6.14
C ASP A 25 -4.52 5.39 -7.18
N GLY A 26 -3.55 5.00 -8.02
CA GLY A 26 -2.96 5.85 -9.04
C GLY A 26 -1.75 6.67 -8.60
N GLU A 27 -1.51 6.82 -7.29
CA GLU A 27 -0.34 7.52 -6.75
C GLU A 27 0.85 6.58 -6.60
N GLU A 28 2.04 7.03 -7.00
CA GLU A 28 3.28 6.29 -6.82
C GLU A 28 3.95 6.64 -5.48
N LEU A 29 4.31 5.62 -4.72
CA LEU A 29 4.95 5.74 -3.41
C LEU A 29 6.31 5.02 -3.46
N GLY A 30 7.34 5.71 -2.96
CA GLY A 30 8.71 5.22 -2.86
C GLY A 30 9.13 4.86 -1.44
N PRO A 31 10.37 4.38 -1.24
CA PRO A 31 10.87 4.00 0.08
C PRO A 31 10.80 5.16 1.07
N GLY A 32 10.22 4.90 2.25
CA GLY A 32 10.02 5.91 3.28
C GLY A 32 8.63 6.58 3.24
N ASP A 33 7.94 6.52 2.10
CA ASP A 33 6.58 7.07 1.98
C ASP A 33 5.58 6.24 2.78
N ALA A 34 4.50 6.89 3.15
CA ALA A 34 3.39 6.26 3.84
C ALA A 34 2.05 6.82 3.40
N ALA A 35 1.06 5.93 3.31
CA ALA A 35 -0.32 6.29 3.04
C ALA A 35 -1.20 5.97 4.25
N ARG A 36 -2.10 6.90 4.57
CA ARG A 36 -3.18 6.68 5.54
C ARG A 36 -4.46 6.53 4.75
N VAL A 37 -5.08 5.36 4.85
CA VAL A 37 -6.32 5.05 4.16
C VAL A 37 -7.45 4.97 5.17
N THR A 38 -8.55 5.65 4.89
CA THR A 38 -9.79 5.55 5.65
C THR A 38 -10.81 4.76 4.84
N ASP A 39 -11.59 3.91 5.51
CA ASP A 39 -12.65 3.10 4.89
C ASP A 39 -12.17 2.32 3.65
N ALA A 40 -11.01 1.67 3.77
CA ALA A 40 -10.44 0.85 2.72
C ALA A 40 -11.38 -0.31 2.37
N LYS A 41 -11.76 -0.40 1.10
CA LYS A 41 -12.54 -1.49 0.52
C LYS A 41 -12.02 -1.81 -0.86
N GLU A 42 -11.74 -3.08 -1.13
CA GLU A 42 -11.29 -3.56 -2.43
C GLU A 42 -10.07 -2.77 -2.96
N LEU A 43 -9.20 -2.33 -2.04
CA LEU A 43 -8.04 -1.51 -2.39
C LEU A 43 -6.88 -2.42 -2.84
N ASP A 44 -6.36 -2.13 -4.02
CA ASP A 44 -5.21 -2.84 -4.59
C ASP A 44 -3.93 -2.01 -4.48
N VAL A 45 -2.83 -2.69 -4.18
CA VAL A 45 -1.47 -2.18 -4.35
C VAL A 45 -0.79 -2.91 -5.50
N VAL A 46 -0.17 -2.15 -6.39
CA VAL A 46 0.60 -2.71 -7.52
C VAL A 46 2.08 -2.39 -7.36
N ALA A 47 2.92 -3.43 -7.37
CA ALA A 47 4.37 -3.26 -7.33
C ALA A 47 4.90 -2.71 -8.67
N VAL A 48 5.52 -1.52 -8.66
CA VAL A 48 6.19 -0.94 -9.84
C VAL A 48 7.57 -1.58 -10.01
N THR A 49 8.30 -1.71 -8.91
CA THR A 49 9.55 -2.50 -8.80
C THR A 49 9.37 -3.65 -7.79
N PRO A 50 10.31 -4.59 -7.62
CA PRO A 50 10.26 -5.52 -6.50
C PRO A 50 10.20 -4.75 -5.18
N ALA A 51 9.06 -4.83 -4.49
CA ALA A 51 8.75 -3.97 -3.36
C ALA A 51 8.43 -4.76 -2.09
N GLU A 52 8.56 -4.09 -0.95
CA GLU A 52 8.18 -4.60 0.36
C GLU A 52 7.39 -3.52 1.09
N LEU A 53 6.20 -3.90 1.56
CA LEU A 53 5.29 -3.01 2.27
C LEU A 53 4.93 -3.61 3.61
N LEU A 54 4.76 -2.71 4.57
CA LEU A 54 4.13 -3.02 5.84
C LEU A 54 2.75 -2.36 5.87
N VAL A 55 1.74 -3.13 6.25
CA VAL A 55 0.36 -2.67 6.39
C VAL A 55 -0.09 -2.95 7.80
N TRP A 56 -0.62 -1.93 8.47
CA TRP A 56 -1.22 -2.02 9.79
C TRP A 56 -2.67 -1.56 9.74
N GLU A 57 -3.56 -2.38 10.30
CA GLU A 57 -4.90 -1.95 10.65
C GLU A 57 -4.88 -1.31 12.04
N MET A 58 -5.46 -0.11 12.15
CA MET A 58 -5.55 0.65 13.39
C MET A 58 -7.01 0.60 13.87
N SER A 59 -7.31 -0.34 14.76
CA SER A 59 -8.65 -0.55 15.37
C SER A 59 -8.77 0.04 16.77
#